data_AF-A0A151DZU0-F1
#
_entry.id   AF-A0A151DZU0-F1
#
_cell.length_a   1.000
_cell.length_b   1.000
_cell.length_c   1.000
_cell.angle_alpha   90.00
_cell.angle_beta   90.00
_cell.angle_gamma   90.00
#
_symmetry.space_group_name_H-M   'P 1'
#
loop_
_entity.id
_entity.type
_entity.pdbx_description
1 polymer ?
#
loop_
_entity_poly.entity_id
_entity_poly.type
_entity_poly.pdbx_seq_one_letter_code
_entity_poly.pdbx_strand_id
1 'polypeptide(L)'
;MMTQYLITKWFGTFLCDNTTVQQEILFPKNGKEIAQRLRKIEKNNILDEEKKIVKDLPVFVNETRLRDLGSYTHEDTVFKTLLIKPEHYGFSRELLHEASMLIVQERVHEKLQSEDLQMIQMVNALDDLRQTANLLSERLSCWSLLPTSKKKIKPFEKTLSTVNKEILRLQEQIETDMRTIAPNTSNIIGPLIGARLFALAGGMQKMAMMPASTIQILGAEKALFRFKKDGGRPPKHGVIFQHPSINCAPKAERGKVARLLATKLSTAIKADVFTKRNITEELQEDISIRLKEIRKK
;
A
#
# COMPACT_ATOMS: atom_id res chain seq x y z
N MET A 1 -3.08 -13.84 -46.36
CA MET A 1 -2.09 -13.36 -45.39
C MET A 1 -2.06 -14.37 -44.25
N MET A 2 -0.90 -14.96 -43.95
CA MET A 2 -0.79 -15.88 -42.81
C MET A 2 -0.95 -15.06 -41.53
N THR A 3 -1.95 -15.40 -40.71
CA THR A 3 -2.20 -14.80 -39.40
C THR A 3 -1.14 -15.31 -38.43
N GLN A 4 -0.21 -14.45 -38.02
CA GLN A 4 0.85 -14.81 -37.10
C GLN A 4 0.52 -14.35 -35.68
N TYR A 5 0.81 -15.19 -34.70
CA TYR A 5 0.54 -14.98 -33.28
C TYR A 5 1.86 -14.95 -32.51
N LEU A 6 2.06 -13.93 -31.68
CA LEU A 6 3.21 -13.85 -30.80
C LEU A 6 2.82 -14.43 -29.43
N ILE A 7 3.51 -15.49 -29.01
CA ILE A 7 3.28 -16.15 -27.73
C ILE A 7 4.57 -16.13 -26.91
N THR A 8 4.53 -15.46 -25.76
CA THR A 8 5.64 -15.47 -24.80
C THR A 8 5.34 -16.46 -23.68
N LYS A 9 6.29 -17.37 -23.42
CA LYS A 9 6.27 -18.30 -22.28
C LYS A 9 7.48 -18.02 -21.40
N TRP A 10 7.53 -18.65 -20.22
CA TRP A 10 8.63 -18.44 -19.27
C TRP A 10 10.00 -18.92 -19.77
N PHE A 11 10.04 -19.75 -20.82
CA PHE A 11 11.27 -20.34 -21.38
C PHE A 11 11.63 -19.81 -22.78
N GLY A 12 10.83 -18.93 -23.35
CA GLY A 12 11.07 -18.40 -24.69
C GLY A 12 9.91 -17.62 -25.28
N THR A 13 10.19 -16.98 -26.40
CA THR A 13 9.21 -16.29 -27.23
C THR A 13 9.04 -17.05 -28.54
N PHE A 14 7.78 -17.19 -28.98
CA PHE A 14 7.40 -18.03 -30.10
C PHE A 14 6.51 -17.25 -31.07
N LEU A 15 6.84 -17.32 -32.35
CA LEU A 15 5.98 -16.90 -33.44
C LEU A 15 5.23 -18.12 -33.96
N CYS A 16 3.92 -18.09 -33.86
CA CYS A 16 3.06 -19.22 -34.17
C CYS A 16 2.09 -18.87 -35.29
N ASP A 17 1.80 -19.83 -36.15
CA ASP A 17 0.60 -19.80 -37.00
C ASP A 17 -0.57 -20.45 -36.24
N ASN A 18 -1.74 -20.58 -36.87
CA ASN A 18 -2.94 -21.18 -36.30
C ASN A 18 -2.73 -22.58 -35.69
N THR A 19 -1.72 -23.34 -36.15
CA THR A 19 -1.49 -24.74 -35.75
C THR A 19 -0.06 -25.08 -35.35
N THR A 20 0.94 -24.31 -35.76
CA THR A 20 2.36 -24.68 -35.60
C THR A 20 3.25 -23.49 -35.21
N VAL A 21 4.37 -23.78 -34.55
CA VAL A 21 5.41 -22.78 -34.25
C VAL A 21 6.27 -22.58 -35.50
N GLN A 22 6.37 -21.34 -35.99
CA GLN A 22 7.17 -20.98 -37.17
C GLN A 22 8.59 -20.54 -36.78
N GLN A 23 8.72 -19.73 -35.73
CA GLN A 23 10.00 -19.26 -35.22
C GLN A 23 10.02 -19.26 -33.70
N GLU A 24 11.19 -19.47 -33.13
CA GLU A 24 11.38 -19.50 -31.68
C GLU A 24 12.69 -18.83 -31.29
N ILE A 25 12.64 -18.07 -30.20
CA ILE A 25 13.81 -17.57 -29.50
C ILE A 25 13.69 -18.07 -28.06
N LEU A 26 14.47 -19.09 -27.74
CA LEU A 26 14.54 -19.67 -26.40
C LEU A 26 15.38 -18.79 -25.48
N PHE A 27 15.00 -18.72 -24.21
CA PHE A 27 15.77 -18.02 -23.21
C PHE A 27 17.02 -18.83 -22.80
N PRO A 28 18.06 -18.17 -22.28
CA PRO A 28 19.19 -18.89 -21.67
C PRO A 28 18.70 -19.81 -20.56
N LYS A 29 19.21 -21.05 -20.50
CA LYS A 29 18.86 -22.05 -19.47
C LYS A 29 19.51 -21.75 -18.13
N ASN A 30 19.26 -20.56 -17.60
CA ASN A 30 19.79 -20.05 -16.35
C ASN A 30 18.64 -19.40 -15.55
N GLY A 31 18.41 -19.85 -14.32
CA GLY A 31 17.31 -19.38 -13.50
C GLY A 31 17.32 -17.86 -13.28
N LYS A 32 18.51 -17.25 -13.16
CA LYS A 32 18.65 -15.79 -12.98
C LYS A 32 18.22 -14.98 -14.21
N GLU A 33 18.66 -15.41 -15.38
CA GLU A 33 18.34 -14.77 -16.67
C GLU A 33 16.83 -14.86 -16.99
N ILE A 34 16.23 -16.00 -16.67
CA ILE A 34 14.78 -16.21 -16.80
C ILE A 34 14.03 -15.33 -15.81
N ALA A 35 14.46 -15.29 -14.54
CA ALA A 35 13.86 -14.44 -13.51
C ALA A 35 13.85 -12.96 -13.93
N GLN A 36 14.96 -12.44 -14.44
CA GLN A 36 15.06 -11.05 -14.91
C GLN A 36 14.08 -10.76 -16.05
N ARG A 37 13.90 -11.68 -17.01
CA ARG A 37 12.93 -11.53 -18.11
C ARG A 37 11.50 -11.56 -17.61
N LEU A 38 11.16 -12.51 -16.75
CA LEU A 38 9.85 -12.58 -16.12
C LEU A 38 9.52 -11.32 -15.32
N ARG A 39 10.52 -10.69 -14.69
CA ARG A 39 10.34 -9.38 -14.04
C ARG A 39 10.10 -8.24 -15.02
N LYS A 40 10.78 -8.23 -16.16
CA LYS A 40 10.48 -7.26 -17.23
C LYS A 40 9.03 -7.41 -17.70
N ILE A 41 8.56 -8.63 -17.87
CA ILE A 41 7.16 -8.94 -18.22
C ILE A 41 6.19 -8.41 -17.15
N GLU A 42 6.44 -8.67 -15.86
CA GLU A 42 5.61 -8.19 -14.75
C GLU A 42 5.54 -6.65 -14.69
N LYS A 43 6.64 -5.96 -15.03
CA LYS A 43 6.71 -4.49 -15.11
C LYS A 43 6.10 -3.93 -16.42
N ASN A 44 5.38 -4.75 -17.19
CA ASN A 44 4.78 -4.41 -18.49
C ASN A 44 5.80 -3.96 -19.56
N ASN A 45 7.07 -4.35 -19.43
CA ASN A 45 8.09 -4.05 -20.44
C ASN A 45 8.08 -5.10 -21.56
N ILE A 46 8.50 -4.66 -22.74
CA ILE A 46 8.69 -5.52 -23.92
C ILE A 46 10.11 -6.13 -23.85
N LEU A 47 10.22 -7.42 -24.14
CA LEU A 47 11.50 -8.13 -24.18
C LEU A 47 12.25 -7.88 -25.49
N ASP A 48 13.58 -8.01 -25.45
CA ASP A 48 14.43 -7.85 -26.64
C ASP A 48 14.21 -9.01 -27.63
N GLU A 49 13.92 -10.20 -27.10
CA GLU A 49 13.56 -11.40 -27.87
C GLU A 49 12.24 -11.23 -28.63
N GLU A 50 11.26 -10.55 -28.02
CA GLU A 50 9.97 -10.24 -28.65
C GLU A 50 10.16 -9.30 -29.84
N LYS A 51 10.95 -8.23 -29.67
CA LYS A 51 11.29 -7.31 -30.76
C LYS A 51 12.05 -7.99 -31.90
N LYS A 52 12.99 -8.88 -31.55
CA LYS A 52 13.82 -9.63 -32.51
C LYS A 52 13.04 -10.66 -33.32
N ILE A 53 11.95 -11.21 -32.77
CA ILE A 53 11.06 -12.12 -33.51
C ILE A 53 10.15 -11.35 -34.47
N VAL A 54 9.59 -10.23 -34.02
CA VAL A 54 8.53 -9.55 -34.78
C VAL A 54 9.08 -8.89 -36.04
N LYS A 55 10.27 -8.23 -36.02
CA LYS A 55 10.95 -7.64 -37.20
C LYS A 55 10.00 -7.11 -38.29
N ASP A 56 8.98 -6.34 -37.89
CA ASP A 56 7.95 -5.71 -38.75
C ASP A 56 6.88 -6.61 -39.38
N LEU A 57 6.70 -7.85 -38.89
CA LEU A 57 5.58 -8.72 -39.28
C LEU A 57 4.27 -8.29 -38.60
N PRO A 58 3.11 -8.37 -39.30
CA PRO A 58 1.81 -8.12 -38.67
C PRO A 58 1.46 -9.30 -37.75
N VAL A 59 1.68 -9.12 -36.45
CA VAL A 59 1.41 -10.13 -35.43
C VAL A 59 0.20 -9.80 -34.57
N PHE A 60 -0.52 -10.84 -34.16
CA PHE A 60 -1.57 -10.75 -33.15
C PHE A 60 -1.01 -11.07 -31.77
N VAL A 61 -1.39 -10.24 -30.79
CA VAL A 61 -0.90 -10.33 -29.40
C VAL A 61 -2.09 -10.40 -28.43
N ASN A 62 -1.94 -11.18 -27.36
CA ASN A 62 -2.96 -11.38 -26.32
C ASN A 62 -2.78 -10.47 -25.10
N GLU A 63 -1.61 -9.86 -24.94
CA GLU A 63 -1.26 -9.04 -23.78
C GLU A 63 -1.27 -7.55 -24.12
N THR A 64 -1.80 -6.73 -23.21
CA THR A 64 -1.88 -5.27 -23.40
C THR A 64 -0.51 -4.62 -23.53
N ARG A 65 0.53 -5.18 -22.89
CA ARG A 65 1.91 -4.69 -22.95
C ARG A 65 2.55 -4.81 -24.34
N LEU A 66 2.01 -5.68 -25.20
CA LEU A 66 2.54 -5.96 -26.53
C LEU A 66 1.80 -5.20 -27.64
N ARG A 67 0.88 -4.30 -27.29
CA ARG A 67 0.10 -3.48 -28.25
C ARG A 67 0.99 -2.70 -29.22
N ASP A 68 2.16 -2.27 -28.77
CA ASP A 68 3.10 -1.52 -29.61
C ASP A 68 3.75 -2.40 -30.69
N LEU A 69 3.75 -3.72 -30.53
CA LEU A 69 4.34 -4.67 -31.48
C LEU A 69 3.31 -5.28 -32.44
N GLY A 70 2.00 -5.19 -32.16
CA GLY A 70 1.01 -5.92 -32.95
C GLY A 70 -0.44 -5.59 -32.63
N SER A 71 -1.34 -6.20 -33.41
CA SER A 71 -2.79 -6.02 -33.26
C SER A 71 -3.31 -6.82 -32.07
N TYR A 72 -3.84 -6.12 -31.07
CA TYR A 72 -4.32 -6.75 -29.83
C TYR A 72 -5.64 -7.49 -30.04
N THR A 73 -5.63 -8.80 -29.75
CA THR A 73 -6.82 -9.66 -29.81
C THR A 73 -6.86 -10.54 -28.56
N HIS A 74 -7.88 -10.37 -27.72
CA HIS A 74 -7.96 -10.99 -26.39
C HIS A 74 -8.51 -12.44 -26.41
N GLU A 75 -9.29 -12.81 -27.43
CA GLU A 75 -10.16 -13.99 -27.38
C GLU A 75 -9.84 -15.06 -28.43
N ASP A 76 -8.73 -14.93 -29.14
CA ASP A 76 -8.42 -15.87 -30.19
C ASP A 76 -8.10 -17.27 -29.63
N THR A 77 -8.71 -18.30 -30.22
CA THR A 77 -8.64 -19.67 -29.70
C THR A 77 -7.22 -20.23 -29.72
N VAL A 78 -6.41 -19.78 -30.68
CA VAL A 78 -5.01 -20.18 -30.88
C VAL A 78 -4.17 -20.03 -29.61
N PHE A 79 -4.39 -18.97 -28.82
CA PHE A 79 -3.64 -18.73 -27.57
C PHE A 79 -3.90 -19.78 -26.48
N LYS A 80 -5.04 -20.48 -26.53
CA LYS A 80 -5.41 -21.53 -25.57
C LYS A 80 -5.09 -22.92 -26.10
N THR A 81 -5.25 -23.14 -27.41
CA THR A 81 -5.14 -24.48 -28.02
C THR A 81 -3.69 -24.88 -28.28
N LEU A 82 -2.78 -23.93 -28.51
CA LEU A 82 -1.39 -24.22 -28.83
C LEU A 82 -0.59 -24.61 -27.56
N LEU A 83 -0.34 -25.91 -27.39
CA LEU A 83 0.41 -26.48 -26.26
C LEU A 83 1.92 -26.50 -26.52
N ILE A 84 2.59 -25.40 -26.21
CA ILE A 84 4.07 -25.33 -26.21
C ILE A 84 4.59 -25.86 -24.86
N LYS A 85 5.14 -27.08 -24.87
CA LYS A 85 5.65 -27.76 -23.67
C LYS A 85 7.11 -27.42 -23.40
N PRO A 86 7.50 -27.00 -22.17
CA PRO A 86 8.90 -26.72 -21.82
C PRO A 86 9.83 -27.92 -22.00
N GLU A 87 9.32 -29.13 -21.78
CA GLU A 87 10.10 -30.37 -21.83
C GLU A 87 10.69 -30.63 -23.24
N HIS A 88 9.97 -30.25 -24.29
CA HIS A 88 10.42 -30.39 -25.68
C HIS A 88 11.65 -29.53 -26.00
N TYR A 89 11.87 -28.48 -25.21
CA TYR A 89 12.99 -27.54 -25.38
C TYR A 89 14.11 -27.77 -24.35
N GLY A 90 13.98 -28.83 -23.54
CA GLY A 90 14.92 -29.18 -22.49
C GLY A 90 14.95 -28.17 -21.34
N PHE A 91 13.80 -27.59 -21.00
CA PHE A 91 13.61 -26.79 -19.79
C PHE A 91 12.96 -27.66 -18.71
N SER A 92 13.66 -27.86 -17.60
CA SER A 92 13.17 -28.68 -16.50
C SER A 92 12.28 -27.88 -15.56
N ARG A 93 11.48 -28.60 -14.75
CA ARG A 93 10.68 -27.98 -13.69
C ARG A 93 11.55 -27.41 -12.57
N GLU A 94 12.75 -27.97 -12.32
CA GLU A 94 13.67 -27.39 -11.34
C GLU A 94 14.08 -25.98 -11.74
N LEU A 95 14.34 -25.75 -13.03
CA LEU A 95 14.73 -24.44 -13.55
C LEU A 95 13.60 -23.41 -13.39
N LEU A 96 12.35 -23.80 -13.64
CA LEU A 96 11.19 -22.95 -13.38
C LEU A 96 11.07 -22.61 -11.89
N HIS A 97 11.26 -23.61 -11.02
CA HIS A 97 11.22 -23.40 -9.58
C HIS A 97 12.30 -22.42 -9.12
N GLU A 98 13.54 -22.60 -9.57
CA GLU A 98 14.66 -21.69 -9.27
C GLU A 98 14.35 -20.25 -9.70
N ALA A 99 13.93 -20.05 -10.96
CA ALA A 99 13.57 -18.74 -11.46
C ALA A 99 12.40 -18.12 -10.66
N SER A 100 11.40 -18.93 -10.31
CA SER A 100 10.25 -18.49 -9.51
C SER A 100 10.67 -18.05 -8.10
N MET A 101 11.57 -18.81 -7.46
CA MET A 101 12.08 -18.46 -6.13
C MET A 101 12.86 -17.15 -6.14
N LEU A 102 13.68 -16.91 -7.17
CA LEU A 102 14.41 -15.65 -7.33
C LEU A 102 13.46 -14.45 -7.48
N ILE A 103 12.44 -14.57 -8.33
CA ILE A 103 11.41 -13.53 -8.50
C ILE A 103 10.70 -13.23 -7.20
N VAL A 104 10.29 -14.28 -6.47
CA VAL A 104 9.57 -14.13 -5.20
C VAL A 104 10.46 -13.46 -4.14
N GLN A 105 11.72 -13.87 -4.03
CA GLN A 105 12.68 -13.25 -3.11
C GLN A 105 12.84 -11.76 -3.40
N GLU A 106 13.04 -11.40 -4.67
CA GLU A 106 13.15 -10.00 -5.08
C GLU A 106 11.85 -9.23 -4.79
N ARG A 107 10.68 -9.82 -5.05
CA ARG A 107 9.38 -9.18 -4.80
C ARG A 107 9.16 -8.92 -3.31
N VAL A 108 9.57 -9.88 -2.47
CA VAL A 108 9.54 -9.72 -1.01
C VAL A 108 10.51 -8.62 -0.60
N HIS A 109 11.71 -8.57 -1.17
CA HIS A 109 12.70 -7.54 -0.85
C HIS A 109 12.23 -6.13 -1.25
N GLU A 110 11.75 -5.93 -2.48
CA GLU A 110 11.15 -4.67 -2.95
C GLU A 110 10.02 -4.22 -2.02
N LYS A 111 9.16 -5.15 -1.58
CA LYS A 111 8.05 -4.83 -0.68
C LYS A 111 8.53 -4.48 0.73
N LEU A 112 9.52 -5.18 1.28
CA LEU A 112 10.10 -4.89 2.60
C LEU A 112 10.84 -3.55 2.64
N GLN A 113 11.39 -3.11 1.51
CA GLN A 113 12.02 -1.79 1.38
C GLN A 113 11.02 -0.65 1.25
N SER A 114 9.72 -0.92 1.06
CA SER A 114 8.74 0.16 0.95
C SER A 114 8.69 0.99 2.24
N GLU A 115 8.85 2.30 2.09
CA GLU A 115 8.86 3.28 3.19
C GLU A 115 7.57 3.22 4.02
N ASP A 116 6.44 2.89 3.37
CA ASP A 116 5.15 2.62 4.00
C ASP A 116 5.23 1.59 5.14
N LEU A 117 5.94 0.47 4.95
CA LEU A 117 6.01 -0.58 5.98
C LEU A 117 6.80 -0.13 7.19
N GLN A 118 7.89 0.63 6.97
CA GLN A 118 8.69 1.17 8.07
C GLN A 118 7.87 2.16 8.90
N MET A 119 7.12 3.04 8.24
CA MET A 119 6.21 3.98 8.92
C MET A 119 5.16 3.24 9.76
N ILE A 120 4.57 2.15 9.25
CA ILE A 120 3.60 1.35 10.01
C ILE A 120 4.24 0.77 11.28
N GLN A 121 5.47 0.24 11.18
CA GLN A 121 6.18 -0.27 12.36
C GLN A 121 6.49 0.84 13.37
N MET A 122 6.89 2.02 12.90
CA MET A 122 7.14 3.17 13.77
C MET A 122 5.89 3.62 14.51
N VAL A 123 4.73 3.64 13.86
CA VAL A 123 3.45 3.99 14.49
C VAL A 123 3.07 2.97 15.56
N ASN A 124 3.18 1.67 15.27
CA ASN A 124 2.88 0.63 16.23
C ASN A 124 3.82 0.72 17.45
N ALA A 125 5.12 0.88 17.20
CA ALA A 125 6.11 1.08 18.27
C ALA A 125 5.82 2.33 19.10
N LEU A 126 5.40 3.43 18.47
CA LEU A 126 5.00 4.66 19.17
C LEU A 126 3.80 4.41 20.10
N ASP A 127 2.80 3.65 19.64
CA ASP A 127 1.62 3.33 20.44
C ASP A 127 1.95 2.39 21.61
N ASP A 128 2.81 1.39 21.38
CA ASP A 128 3.31 0.48 22.42
C ASP A 128 4.14 1.23 23.48
N LEU A 129 5.01 2.14 23.05
CA LEU A 129 5.80 2.97 23.96
C LEU A 129 4.92 3.92 24.77
N ARG A 130 3.89 4.52 24.17
CA ARG A 130 2.91 5.36 24.89
C ARG A 130 2.14 4.55 25.93
N GLN A 131 1.68 3.34 25.59
CA GLN A 131 1.03 2.46 26.55
C GLN A 131 1.99 2.09 27.69
N THR A 132 3.23 1.75 27.37
CA THR A 132 4.26 1.42 28.35
C THR A 132 4.57 2.61 29.25
N ALA A 133 4.73 3.82 28.70
CA ALA A 133 4.96 5.05 29.45
C ALA A 133 3.81 5.34 30.43
N ASN A 134 2.57 5.13 30.01
CA ASN A 134 1.40 5.29 30.89
C ASN A 134 1.44 4.30 32.06
N LEU A 135 1.69 3.02 31.79
CA LEU A 135 1.82 1.99 32.84
C LEU A 135 2.96 2.30 33.81
N LEU A 136 4.12 2.72 33.30
CA LEU A 136 5.27 3.14 34.11
C LEU A 136 4.93 4.37 34.95
N SER A 137 4.26 5.38 34.37
CA SER A 137 3.84 6.59 35.08
C SER A 137 2.87 6.27 36.22
N GLU A 138 1.86 5.43 35.97
CA GLU A 138 0.93 4.98 37.00
C GLU A 138 1.65 4.24 38.14
N ARG A 139 2.56 3.31 37.81
CA ARG A 139 3.33 2.56 38.82
C ARG A 139 4.25 3.47 39.62
N LEU A 140 4.90 4.43 38.98
CA LEU A 140 5.75 5.42 39.64
C LEU A 140 4.93 6.29 40.59
N SER A 141 3.74 6.73 40.16
CA SER A 141 2.82 7.52 40.99
C SER A 141 2.37 6.74 42.22
N CYS A 142 2.04 5.45 42.10
CA CYS A 142 1.71 4.63 43.27
C CYS A 142 2.92 4.43 44.20
N TRP A 143 4.10 4.17 43.63
CA TRP A 143 5.30 3.88 44.43
C TRP A 143 5.79 5.12 45.18
N SER A 144 5.64 6.31 44.62
CA SER A 144 6.03 7.57 45.28
C SER A 144 5.18 7.93 46.49
N LEU A 145 3.97 7.34 46.63
CA LEU A 145 3.12 7.49 47.82
C LEU A 145 3.63 6.67 49.03
N LEU A 146 4.47 5.65 48.78
CA LEU A 146 5.02 4.81 49.84
C LEU A 146 6.26 5.48 50.46
N PRO A 147 6.57 5.22 51.75
CA PRO A 147 7.78 5.72 52.41
C PRO A 147 9.03 4.99 51.88
N THR A 148 9.40 5.27 50.63
CA THR A 148 10.51 4.64 49.91
C THR A 148 11.64 5.65 49.73
N SER A 149 12.88 5.20 49.92
CA SER A 149 14.06 6.02 49.60
C SER A 149 14.09 6.36 48.10
N LYS A 150 14.31 7.66 47.79
CA LYS A 150 14.46 8.16 46.42
C LYS A 150 15.49 7.37 45.59
N LYS A 151 16.49 6.74 46.22
CA LYS A 151 17.50 5.91 45.53
C LYS A 151 16.87 4.70 44.81
N LYS A 152 15.78 4.13 45.33
CA LYS A 152 15.09 2.99 44.71
C LYS A 152 14.19 3.41 43.54
N ILE A 153 13.66 4.63 43.59
CA ILE A 153 12.73 5.18 42.59
C ILE A 153 13.46 5.78 41.39
N LYS A 154 14.63 6.41 41.62
CA LYS A 154 15.44 7.08 40.57
C LYS A 154 15.70 6.24 39.31
N PRO A 155 16.08 4.95 39.38
CA PRO A 155 16.27 4.14 38.17
C PRO A 155 14.99 4.02 37.34
N PHE A 156 13.84 3.90 38.00
CA PHE A 156 12.53 3.77 37.36
C PHE A 156 12.08 5.09 36.71
N GLU A 157 12.29 6.22 37.40
CA GLU A 157 12.11 7.57 36.82
C GLU A 157 12.97 7.77 35.57
N LYS A 158 14.23 7.30 35.60
CA LYS A 158 15.14 7.37 34.45
C LYS A 158 14.62 6.55 33.28
N THR A 159 14.13 5.32 33.52
CA THR A 159 13.52 4.50 32.47
C THR A 159 12.32 5.18 31.84
N LEU A 160 11.41 5.75 32.64
CA LEU A 160 10.26 6.52 32.13
C LEU A 160 10.72 7.73 31.30
N SER A 161 11.74 8.45 31.76
CA SER A 161 12.33 9.56 31.00
C SER A 161 12.90 9.10 29.66
N THR A 162 13.62 7.98 29.62
CA THR A 162 14.13 7.41 28.37
C THR A 162 13.01 7.03 27.41
N VAL A 163 11.97 6.34 27.89
CA VAL A 163 10.81 5.97 27.07
C VAL A 163 10.14 7.22 26.49
N ASN A 164 9.94 8.27 27.31
CA ASN A 164 9.36 9.53 26.85
C ASN A 164 10.21 10.23 25.79
N LYS A 165 11.56 10.17 25.90
CA LYS A 165 12.46 10.70 24.88
C LYS A 165 12.34 9.94 23.56
N GLU A 166 12.28 8.61 23.59
CA GLU A 166 12.09 7.82 22.36
C GLU A 166 10.71 8.06 21.72
N ILE A 167 9.66 8.28 22.52
CA ILE A 167 8.34 8.68 22.03
C ILE A 167 8.43 9.99 21.22
N LEU A 168 9.14 10.99 21.72
CA LEU A 168 9.31 12.28 21.02
C LEU A 168 10.12 12.10 19.73
N ARG A 169 11.24 11.38 19.81
CA ARG A 169 12.07 11.06 18.65
C ARG A 169 11.28 10.36 17.54
N LEU A 170 10.47 9.35 17.88
CA LEU A 170 9.64 8.66 16.90
C LEU A 170 8.55 9.55 16.30
N GLN A 171 7.96 10.44 17.10
CA GLN A 171 6.97 11.41 16.59
C GLN A 171 7.57 12.34 15.55
N GLU A 172 8.75 12.90 15.83
CA GLU A 172 9.47 13.80 14.91
C GLU A 172 9.87 13.08 13.62
N GLN A 173 10.33 11.83 13.72
CA GLN A 173 10.67 11.03 12.55
C GLN A 173 9.42 10.72 11.71
N ILE A 174 8.33 10.23 12.32
CA ILE A 174 7.06 9.98 11.61
C ILE A 174 6.56 11.25 10.92
N GLU A 175 6.67 12.40 11.59
CA GLU A 175 6.26 13.67 11.02
C GLU A 175 7.08 14.06 9.77
N THR A 176 8.40 13.85 9.82
CA THR A 176 9.29 14.13 8.69
C THR A 176 9.02 13.19 7.51
N ASP A 177 8.90 11.90 7.78
CA ASP A 177 8.66 10.87 6.77
C ASP A 177 7.30 11.07 6.10
N MET A 178 6.25 11.31 6.89
CA MET A 178 4.90 11.47 6.36
C MET A 178 4.73 12.73 5.52
N ARG A 179 5.42 13.84 5.85
CA ARG A 179 5.43 15.05 5.01
C ARG A 179 6.12 14.81 3.66
N THR A 180 7.08 13.89 3.62
CA THR A 180 7.82 13.53 2.41
C THR A 180 7.01 12.58 1.54
N ILE A 181 6.39 11.56 2.14
CA ILE A 181 5.71 10.47 1.44
C ILE A 181 4.27 10.85 1.05
N ALA A 182 3.54 11.53 1.94
CA ALA A 182 2.13 11.91 1.75
C ALA A 182 1.85 13.37 2.20
N PRO A 183 2.30 14.37 1.43
CA PRO A 183 2.16 15.78 1.78
C PRO A 183 0.70 16.24 1.83
N ASN A 184 -0.15 15.85 0.87
CA ASN A 184 -1.55 16.30 0.86
C ASN A 184 -2.30 15.75 2.08
N THR A 185 -2.09 14.47 2.39
CA THR A 185 -2.67 13.81 3.56
C THR A 185 -2.21 14.48 4.86
N SER A 186 -0.91 14.71 4.99
CA SER A 186 -0.31 15.38 6.16
C SER A 186 -0.91 16.74 6.44
N ASN A 187 -1.13 17.54 5.39
CA ASN A 187 -1.67 18.89 5.52
C ASN A 187 -3.16 18.93 5.87
N ILE A 188 -3.92 17.85 5.62
CA ILE A 188 -5.35 17.79 5.92
C ILE A 188 -5.62 17.26 7.32
N ILE A 189 -5.01 16.13 7.69
CA ILE A 189 -5.33 15.41 8.93
C ILE A 189 -4.22 15.49 9.98
N GLY A 190 -3.03 15.93 9.59
CA GLY A 190 -1.83 15.89 10.42
C GLY A 190 -1.01 14.61 10.21
N PRO A 191 0.33 14.68 10.28
CA PRO A 191 1.22 13.55 10.02
C PRO A 191 0.93 12.32 10.87
N LEU A 192 0.79 12.49 12.19
CA LEU A 192 0.60 11.38 13.14
C LEU A 192 -0.72 10.63 12.92
N ILE A 193 -1.81 11.36 12.64
CA ILE A 193 -3.12 10.74 12.40
C ILE A 193 -3.11 10.02 11.05
N GLY A 194 -2.50 10.63 10.02
CA GLY A 194 -2.36 10.01 8.71
C GLY A 194 -1.55 8.71 8.75
N ALA A 195 -0.39 8.73 9.42
CA ALA A 195 0.44 7.54 9.60
C ALA A 195 -0.32 6.41 10.34
N ARG A 196 -1.12 6.76 11.36
CA ARG A 196 -2.00 5.81 12.05
C ARG A 196 -3.08 5.22 11.16
N LEU A 197 -3.64 6.01 10.25
CA LEU A 197 -4.61 5.50 9.28
C LEU A 197 -3.95 4.56 8.27
N PHE A 198 -2.72 4.83 7.83
CA PHE A 198 -1.96 3.90 6.98
C PHE A 198 -1.66 2.58 7.69
N ALA A 199 -1.30 2.62 8.97
CA ALA A 199 -1.13 1.42 9.79
C ALA A 199 -2.41 0.59 9.86
N LEU A 200 -3.56 1.22 10.12
CA LEU A 200 -4.85 0.52 10.16
C LEU A 200 -5.31 -0.01 8.79
N ALA A 201 -5.03 0.72 7.72
CA ALA A 201 -5.36 0.28 6.36
C ALA A 201 -4.41 -0.81 5.83
N GLY A 202 -3.23 -0.96 6.44
CA GLY A 202 -2.18 -1.88 6.02
C GLY A 202 -1.37 -1.41 4.80
N GLY A 203 -1.16 -0.09 4.70
CA GLY A 203 -0.36 0.58 3.65
C GLY A 203 -1.10 1.74 2.97
N MET A 204 -0.34 2.67 2.39
CA MET A 204 -0.91 3.85 1.73
C MET A 204 -1.73 3.48 0.49
N GLN A 205 -1.20 2.57 -0.34
CA GLN A 205 -1.88 2.09 -1.54
C GLN A 205 -3.24 1.46 -1.23
N LYS A 206 -3.31 0.64 -0.16
CA LYS A 206 -4.58 0.04 0.27
C LYS A 206 -5.56 1.11 0.72
N MET A 207 -5.10 2.09 1.50
CA MET A 207 -5.95 3.19 1.95
C MET A 207 -6.48 4.03 0.77
N ALA A 208 -5.68 4.26 -0.27
CA ALA A 208 -6.09 4.99 -1.47
C ALA A 208 -7.23 4.30 -2.23
N MET A 209 -7.28 2.97 -2.18
CA MET A 209 -8.35 2.16 -2.78
C MET A 209 -9.61 2.08 -1.91
N MET A 210 -9.54 2.45 -0.62
CA MET A 210 -10.70 2.42 0.27
C MET A 210 -11.69 3.55 -0.04
N PRO A 211 -13.01 3.31 0.12
CA PRO A 211 -13.99 4.38 0.04
C PRO A 211 -13.93 5.28 1.29
N ALA A 212 -14.35 6.53 1.14
CA ALA A 212 -14.40 7.50 2.24
C ALA A 212 -15.18 7.00 3.47
N SER A 213 -16.24 6.22 3.26
CA SER A 213 -17.05 5.63 4.34
C SER A 213 -16.26 4.63 5.20
N THR A 214 -15.31 3.90 4.60
CA THR A 214 -14.42 2.99 5.32
C THR A 214 -13.36 3.80 6.07
N ILE A 215 -12.73 4.77 5.41
CA ILE A 215 -11.74 5.66 6.02
C ILE A 215 -12.32 6.38 7.26
N GLN A 216 -13.58 6.78 7.20
CA GLN A 216 -14.28 7.44 8.31
C GLN A 216 -14.30 6.61 9.60
N ILE A 217 -14.37 5.28 9.48
CA ILE A 217 -14.58 4.36 10.61
C ILE A 217 -13.37 3.46 10.91
N LEU A 218 -12.22 3.66 10.24
CA LEU A 218 -10.98 2.94 10.55
C LEU A 218 -10.59 3.12 12.02
N GLY A 219 -10.37 2.01 12.73
CA GLY A 219 -10.11 1.96 14.17
C GLY A 219 -11.36 1.86 15.05
N ALA A 220 -12.57 1.87 14.47
CA ALA A 220 -13.83 1.62 15.17
C ALA A 220 -14.44 0.25 14.84
N GLU A 221 -13.61 -0.71 14.40
CA GLU A 221 -14.03 -2.04 13.94
C GLU A 221 -14.84 -2.78 15.00
N LYS A 222 -14.39 -2.74 16.27
CA LYS A 222 -15.12 -3.38 17.39
C LYS A 222 -16.57 -2.88 17.52
N ALA A 223 -16.78 -1.57 17.37
CA ALA A 223 -18.11 -0.97 17.45
C ALA A 223 -18.93 -1.24 16.17
N LEU A 224 -18.28 -1.22 15.01
CA LEU A 224 -18.90 -1.53 13.73
C LEU A 224 -19.39 -2.98 13.67
N PHE A 225 -18.57 -3.94 14.09
CA PHE A 225 -18.93 -5.36 14.10
C PHE A 225 -20.00 -5.66 15.13
N ARG A 226 -19.98 -5.00 16.29
CA ARG A 226 -21.08 -5.07 17.27
C ARG A 226 -22.39 -4.60 16.64
N PHE A 227 -22.39 -3.46 15.95
CA PHE A 227 -23.56 -2.96 15.24
C PHE A 227 -24.05 -3.94 14.16
N LYS A 228 -23.14 -4.53 13.38
CA LYS A 228 -23.52 -5.51 12.34
C LYS A 228 -24.11 -6.80 12.92
N LYS A 229 -23.68 -7.21 14.12
CA LYS A 229 -24.13 -8.46 14.76
C LYS A 229 -25.41 -8.27 15.56
N ASP A 230 -25.43 -7.26 16.43
CA ASP A 230 -26.47 -7.08 17.45
C ASP A 230 -27.47 -5.96 17.06
N GLY A 231 -27.22 -5.25 15.95
CA GLY A 231 -27.98 -4.06 15.57
C GLY A 231 -27.57 -2.80 16.36
N GLY A 232 -28.38 -1.75 16.27
CA GLY A 232 -28.20 -0.50 17.05
C GLY A 232 -27.67 0.68 16.23
N ARG A 233 -26.81 1.52 16.82
CA ARG A 233 -26.29 2.74 16.17
C ARG A 233 -24.86 2.49 15.67
N PRO A 234 -24.55 2.76 14.38
CA PRO A 234 -23.20 2.60 13.87
C PRO A 234 -22.23 3.65 14.46
N PRO A 235 -20.92 3.36 14.50
CA PRO A 235 -19.92 4.34 14.90
C PRO A 235 -19.88 5.53 13.93
N LYS A 236 -19.77 6.74 14.47
CA LYS A 236 -19.72 7.97 13.66
C LYS A 236 -18.33 8.27 13.10
N HIS A 237 -17.29 7.80 13.76
CA HIS A 237 -15.89 8.10 13.46
C HIS A 237 -14.99 7.04 14.10
N GLY A 238 -13.87 6.75 13.46
CA GLY A 238 -12.78 5.94 14.00
C GLY A 238 -11.64 6.81 14.52
N VAL A 239 -10.40 6.49 14.15
CA VAL A 239 -9.18 7.22 14.54
C VAL A 239 -9.21 8.68 14.13
N ILE A 240 -9.90 9.03 13.04
CA ILE A 240 -10.07 10.42 12.60
C ILE A 240 -10.69 11.32 13.68
N PHE A 241 -11.35 10.75 14.70
CA PHE A 241 -11.85 11.49 15.86
C PHE A 241 -10.77 12.30 16.58
N GLN A 242 -9.52 11.86 16.53
CA GLN A 242 -8.38 12.56 17.15
C GLN A 242 -8.13 13.94 16.53
N HIS A 243 -8.61 14.20 15.33
CA HIS A 243 -8.44 15.49 14.68
C HIS A 243 -9.21 16.59 15.44
N PRO A 244 -8.60 17.76 15.75
CA PRO A 244 -9.23 18.81 16.55
C PRO A 244 -10.59 19.27 16.04
N SER A 245 -10.77 19.37 14.71
CA SER A 245 -12.05 19.78 14.12
C SER A 245 -13.21 18.82 14.43
N ILE A 246 -12.93 17.56 14.77
CA ILE A 246 -13.94 16.57 15.15
C ILE A 246 -14.06 16.47 16.66
N ASN A 247 -12.94 16.31 17.39
CA ASN A 247 -12.99 16.12 18.85
C ASN A 247 -13.65 17.31 19.56
N CYS A 248 -13.28 18.52 19.15
CA CYS A 248 -13.81 19.76 19.74
C CYS A 248 -15.22 20.12 19.27
N ALA A 249 -15.75 19.45 18.23
CA ALA A 249 -17.09 19.75 17.73
C ALA A 249 -18.21 19.20 18.64
N PRO A 250 -19.40 19.85 18.66
CA PRO A 250 -20.57 19.34 19.38
C PRO A 250 -20.97 17.93 18.94
N LYS A 251 -21.48 17.11 19.88
CA LYS A 251 -21.82 15.68 19.63
C LYS A 251 -22.76 15.45 18.44
N ALA A 252 -23.63 16.41 18.14
CA ALA A 252 -24.55 16.36 16.99
C ALA A 252 -23.82 16.54 15.65
N GLU A 253 -22.79 17.39 15.61
CA GLU A 253 -22.06 17.77 14.40
C GLU A 253 -20.90 16.83 14.08
N ARG A 254 -20.32 16.15 15.07
CA ARG A 254 -19.16 15.25 14.90
C ARG A 254 -19.27 14.28 13.72
N GLY A 255 -20.46 13.72 13.48
CA GLY A 255 -20.68 12.80 12.36
C GLY A 255 -20.64 13.49 10.99
N LYS A 256 -21.15 14.73 10.90
CA LYS A 256 -21.12 15.54 9.66
C LYS A 256 -19.67 15.93 9.34
N VAL A 257 -18.93 16.39 10.36
CA VAL A 257 -17.52 16.78 10.22
C VAL A 257 -16.65 15.57 9.87
N ALA A 258 -16.84 14.43 10.54
CA ALA A 258 -16.10 13.21 10.24
C ALA A 258 -16.29 12.74 8.78
N ARG A 259 -17.52 12.80 8.26
CA ARG A 259 -17.82 12.44 6.87
C ARG A 259 -17.16 13.41 5.88
N LEU A 260 -17.24 14.72 6.14
CA LEU A 260 -16.59 15.74 5.33
C LEU A 260 -15.08 15.48 5.25
N LEU A 261 -14.44 15.29 6.40
CA LEU A 261 -13.01 15.11 6.50
C LEU A 261 -12.57 13.81 5.82
N ALA A 262 -13.28 12.70 6.04
CA ALA A 262 -12.98 11.43 5.38
C ALA A 262 -13.12 11.49 3.85
N THR A 263 -14.06 12.30 3.35
CA THR A 263 -14.23 12.51 1.90
C THR A 263 -13.03 13.22 1.30
N LYS A 264 -12.60 14.32 1.93
CA LYS A 264 -11.46 15.13 1.46
C LYS A 264 -10.13 14.39 1.63
N LEU A 265 -10.01 13.63 2.71
CA LEU A 265 -8.88 12.73 2.95
C LEU A 265 -8.78 11.62 1.89
N SER A 266 -9.90 11.01 1.47
CA SER A 266 -9.90 10.02 0.39
C SER A 266 -9.37 10.60 -0.92
N THR A 267 -9.71 11.84 -1.25
CA THR A 267 -9.18 12.55 -2.43
C THR A 267 -7.68 12.85 -2.28
N ALA A 268 -7.25 13.33 -1.11
CA ALA A 268 -5.85 13.66 -0.86
C ALA A 268 -4.93 12.44 -0.96
N ILE A 269 -5.31 11.31 -0.37
CA ILE A 269 -4.50 10.08 -0.41
C ILE A 269 -4.39 9.55 -1.84
N LYS A 270 -5.47 9.61 -2.63
CA LYS A 270 -5.42 9.24 -4.05
C LYS A 270 -4.49 10.17 -4.83
N ALA A 271 -4.51 11.46 -4.51
CA ALA A 271 -3.60 12.40 -5.13
C ALA A 271 -2.14 12.10 -4.79
N ASP A 272 -1.83 11.82 -3.51
CA ASP A 272 -0.51 11.43 -3.04
C ASP A 272 0.01 10.14 -3.72
N VAL A 273 -0.82 9.09 -3.78
CA VAL A 273 -0.40 7.76 -4.31
C VAL A 273 -0.27 7.74 -5.83
N PHE A 274 -1.27 8.25 -6.56
CA PHE A 274 -1.36 8.02 -8.00
C PHE A 274 -0.82 9.18 -8.83
N THR A 275 -1.15 10.42 -8.45
CA THR A 275 -0.87 11.60 -9.28
C THR A 275 0.33 12.41 -8.81
N LYS A 276 0.71 12.32 -7.53
CA LYS A 276 1.74 13.12 -6.85
C LYS A 276 1.59 14.65 -7.01
N ARG A 277 0.39 15.12 -7.37
CA ARG A 277 0.08 16.56 -7.48
C ARG A 277 -0.28 17.12 -6.10
N ASN A 278 0.06 18.39 -5.87
CA ASN A 278 -0.37 19.09 -4.66
C ASN A 278 -1.75 19.70 -4.88
N ILE A 279 -2.73 19.29 -4.08
CA ILE A 279 -4.12 19.80 -4.07
C ILE A 279 -4.53 20.26 -2.67
N THR A 280 -3.55 20.56 -1.82
CA THR A 280 -3.79 20.89 -0.41
C THR A 280 -4.68 22.12 -0.25
N GLU A 281 -4.38 23.19 -0.97
CA GLU A 281 -5.05 24.50 -0.83
C GLU A 281 -6.55 24.40 -1.16
N GLU A 282 -6.87 23.83 -2.33
CA GLU A 282 -8.26 23.60 -2.77
C GLU A 282 -9.05 22.77 -1.73
N LEU A 283 -8.43 21.71 -1.20
CA LEU A 283 -9.08 20.84 -0.23
C LEU A 283 -9.28 21.52 1.12
N GLN A 284 -8.33 22.34 1.57
CA GLN A 284 -8.44 23.10 2.83
C GLN A 284 -9.51 24.19 2.73
N GLU A 285 -9.58 24.90 1.60
CA GLU A 285 -10.61 25.90 1.35
C GLU A 285 -12.00 25.27 1.41
N ASP A 286 -12.21 24.17 0.67
CA ASP A 286 -13.45 23.40 0.68
C ASP A 286 -13.85 22.92 2.09
N ILE A 287 -12.88 22.41 2.87
CA ILE A 287 -13.12 21.99 4.26
C ILE A 287 -13.58 23.19 5.09
N SER A 288 -12.92 24.34 4.95
CA SER A 288 -13.21 25.54 5.72
C SER A 288 -14.61 26.09 5.44
N ILE A 289 -15.04 26.11 4.17
CA ILE A 289 -16.37 26.55 3.74
C ILE A 289 -17.43 25.63 4.36
N ARG A 290 -17.29 24.32 4.16
CA ARG A 290 -18.26 23.34 4.66
C ARG A 290 -18.31 23.27 6.20
N LEU A 291 -17.19 23.50 6.88
CA LEU A 291 -17.17 23.60 8.34
C LEU A 291 -17.97 24.80 8.85
N LYS A 292 -17.86 25.96 8.19
CA LYS A 292 -18.66 27.15 8.52
C LYS A 292 -20.15 26.89 8.33
N GLU A 293 -20.54 26.19 7.28
CA GLU A 293 -21.94 25.80 7.03
C GLU A 293 -22.50 24.87 8.11
N ILE A 294 -21.68 23.91 8.58
CA ILE A 294 -22.09 22.96 9.63
C ILE A 294 -22.31 23.68 10.96
N ARG A 295 -21.45 24.65 11.31
CA ARG A 295 -21.53 25.42 12.57
C ARG A 295 -22.65 26.46 12.60
N LYS A 296 -23.16 26.89 11.43
CA LYS A 296 -24.26 27.86 11.32
C LYS A 296 -25.64 27.25 11.50
N LYS A 297 -25.76 25.92 11.58
CA LYS A 297 -27.02 25.17 11.71
C LYS A 297 -27.14 24.57 13.09
#